data_AF-A0A7V7ATC7-F1
#
_entry.id   AF-A0A7V7ATC7-F1
#
_cell.length_a   1.000
_cell.length_b   1.000
_cell.length_c   1.000
_cell.angle_alpha   90.00
_cell.angle_beta   90.00
_cell.angle_gamma   90.00
#
_symmetry.space_group_name_H-M   'P 1'
#
loop_
_entity.id
_entity.type
_entity.pdbx_description
1 polymer ?
#
loop_
_entity_poly.entity_id
_entity_poly.type
_entity_poly.pdbx_seq_one_letter_code
_entity_poly.pdbx_strand_id
1 'polypeptide(L)'
;MSNKRIFALLLLILLFLFTACTPKAEPVLIEEEKIIVVEEPKKEEVEPSADFFTLLITRDYGRTILEEREVCAENKAVLNILHEIFPGEIETAYGGSYLCGIKDLKATRGYDWFFYVNGLFADVGALDYFPTVGEKIWWDYHQWQIQHSANALIGCYPEPFLHGYQGKIKPTKIVYTPTQKAKAFELLDSLKSLGVQEIDSEIFAAEFTPHQGPRLVIGKWSDLENNNYLQQLNQGFQKNGFLHFTGASLHLYDYQGEKLKELSGEVGVIVAFAAKAADWAPLWLISGLNEKGVEKACNLLINTPEKIKGWGGVVLFDDGLLSLPLLN
;
A
#
# COMPACT_ATOMS: atom_id res chain seq x y z
N MET A 1 67.61 -23.25 -32.67
CA MET A 1 68.54 -22.56 -33.59
C MET A 1 68.10 -22.85 -35.02
N SER A 2 67.93 -21.78 -35.82
CA SER A 2 67.83 -21.76 -37.30
C SER A 2 66.54 -22.35 -37.92
N ASN A 3 65.81 -21.73 -38.84
CA ASN A 3 65.79 -20.41 -39.49
C ASN A 3 64.41 -20.33 -40.22
N LYS A 4 63.59 -19.29 -40.01
CA LYS A 4 63.38 -18.14 -40.92
C LYS A 4 62.92 -18.54 -42.34
N ARG A 5 61.66 -18.23 -42.72
CA ARG A 5 61.22 -17.05 -43.54
C ARG A 5 61.50 -17.29 -45.05
N ILE A 6 60.68 -16.99 -46.08
CA ILE A 6 59.90 -15.78 -46.40
C ILE A 6 59.34 -15.92 -47.87
N PHE A 7 58.22 -15.21 -48.19
CA PHE A 7 57.71 -14.68 -49.49
C PHE A 7 57.25 -15.65 -50.62
N ALA A 8 56.02 -15.60 -51.18
CA ALA A 8 55.18 -14.54 -51.79
C ALA A 8 55.53 -14.22 -53.26
N LEU A 9 54.63 -14.54 -54.24
CA LEU A 9 54.18 -13.65 -55.33
C LEU A 9 53.13 -14.30 -56.28
N LEU A 10 52.03 -13.56 -56.53
CA LEU A 10 51.17 -13.34 -57.74
C LEU A 10 51.04 -14.43 -58.83
N LEU A 11 49.99 -14.54 -59.67
CA LEU A 11 48.62 -14.00 -59.90
C LEU A 11 48.34 -14.42 -61.38
N LEU A 12 47.21 -15.05 -61.73
CA LEU A 12 46.38 -14.76 -62.95
C LEU A 12 45.40 -15.90 -63.32
N ILE A 13 44.10 -15.55 -63.29
CA ILE A 13 43.07 -15.64 -64.37
C ILE A 13 42.85 -17.02 -65.04
N LEU A 14 41.69 -17.70 -65.01
CA LEU A 14 40.23 -17.46 -65.20
C LEU A 14 39.77 -18.25 -66.46
N LEU A 15 38.55 -18.81 -66.40
CA LEU A 15 37.71 -19.46 -67.44
C LEU A 15 37.87 -20.96 -67.68
N PHE A 16 36.81 -21.78 -67.78
CA PHE A 16 35.34 -21.66 -67.60
C PHE A 16 34.77 -23.11 -67.65
N LEU A 17 33.58 -23.30 -67.09
CA LEU A 17 32.57 -24.34 -67.41
C LEU A 17 32.88 -25.83 -67.12
N PHE A 18 32.31 -26.32 -66.01
CA PHE A 18 31.91 -27.72 -65.86
C PHE A 18 30.38 -27.85 -66.02
N THR A 19 29.97 -28.64 -67.01
CA THR A 19 28.62 -29.19 -67.14
C THR A 19 28.60 -30.64 -66.68
N ALA A 20 27.42 -31.06 -66.19
CA ALA A 20 26.92 -32.41 -65.95
C ALA A 20 27.24 -33.03 -64.57
N CYS A 21 26.34 -33.77 -63.90
CA CYS A 21 24.89 -33.97 -63.99
C CYS A 21 24.56 -34.94 -62.84
N THR A 22 23.58 -34.66 -61.96
CA THR A 22 22.85 -35.66 -61.12
C THR A 22 21.73 -34.99 -60.31
N PRO A 23 20.69 -35.73 -59.89
CA PRO A 23 19.29 -35.41 -60.16
C PRO A 23 18.61 -34.51 -59.12
N LYS A 24 17.57 -33.84 -59.59
CA LYS A 24 16.72 -32.87 -58.90
C LYS A 24 15.89 -33.55 -57.80
N ALA A 25 16.22 -33.30 -56.54
CA ALA A 25 15.35 -33.51 -55.39
C ALA A 25 14.54 -32.23 -55.15
N GLU A 26 13.22 -32.35 -55.01
CA GLU A 26 12.32 -31.25 -54.66
C GLU A 26 12.62 -30.75 -53.24
N PRO A 27 12.65 -29.43 -53.00
CA PRO A 27 12.86 -28.90 -51.66
C PRO A 27 11.58 -29.07 -50.83
N VAL A 28 11.75 -29.68 -49.67
CA VAL A 28 10.79 -29.69 -48.56
C VAL A 28 10.55 -28.24 -48.13
N LEU A 29 9.29 -27.80 -48.20
CA LEU A 29 8.86 -26.53 -47.64
C LEU A 29 8.91 -26.62 -46.11
N ILE A 30 9.86 -25.93 -45.51
CA ILE A 30 9.88 -25.67 -44.06
C ILE A 30 9.03 -24.42 -43.86
N GLU A 31 7.88 -24.56 -43.21
CA GLU A 31 7.08 -23.42 -42.77
C GLU A 31 7.87 -22.62 -41.73
N GLU A 32 8.05 -21.32 -41.96
CA GLU A 32 8.66 -20.41 -41.00
C GLU A 32 7.77 -20.31 -39.75
N GLU A 33 8.29 -20.73 -38.59
CA GLU A 33 7.68 -20.45 -37.30
C GLU A 33 7.57 -18.94 -37.10
N LYS A 34 6.33 -18.45 -37.16
CA LYS A 34 5.98 -17.06 -36.90
C LYS A 34 6.19 -16.77 -35.41
N ILE A 35 7.33 -16.16 -35.07
CA ILE A 35 7.60 -15.63 -33.73
C ILE A 35 6.55 -14.56 -33.44
N ILE A 36 5.56 -14.91 -32.62
CA ILE A 36 4.61 -13.95 -32.06
C ILE A 36 5.35 -13.20 -30.96
N VAL A 37 5.80 -11.99 -31.28
CA VAL A 37 6.22 -11.03 -30.26
C VAL A 37 4.95 -10.65 -29.49
N VAL A 38 4.80 -11.22 -28.30
CA VAL A 38 3.81 -10.76 -27.33
C VAL A 38 4.34 -9.42 -26.83
N GLU A 39 3.83 -8.32 -27.38
CA GLU A 39 4.06 -7.00 -26.78
C GLU A 39 3.45 -7.04 -25.37
N GLU A 40 4.29 -6.85 -24.35
CA GLU A 40 3.83 -6.62 -22.99
C GLU A 40 2.87 -5.42 -23.01
N PRO A 41 1.74 -5.49 -22.27
CA PRO A 41 0.82 -4.38 -22.22
C PRO A 41 1.57 -3.17 -21.66
N LYS A 42 1.66 -2.13 -22.48
CA LYS A 42 2.24 -0.85 -22.11
C LYS A 42 1.48 -0.35 -20.88
N LYS A 43 2.16 -0.32 -19.74
CA LYS A 43 1.66 0.30 -18.50
C LYS A 43 1.37 1.76 -18.86
N GLU A 44 0.09 2.14 -18.92
CA GLU A 44 -0.27 3.54 -18.97
C GLU A 44 0.19 4.15 -17.64
N GLU A 45 1.33 4.84 -17.68
CA GLU A 45 1.68 5.81 -16.66
C GLU A 45 0.66 6.94 -16.78
N VAL A 46 -0.41 6.85 -15.99
CA VAL A 46 -1.30 7.98 -15.75
C VAL A 46 -0.47 9.02 -15.03
N GLU A 47 -0.05 10.06 -15.74
CA GLU A 47 0.53 11.23 -15.08
C GLU A 47 -0.49 11.75 -14.06
N PRO A 48 -0.09 12.01 -12.80
CA PRO A 48 -1.01 12.52 -11.79
C PRO A 48 -1.58 13.84 -12.29
N SER A 49 -2.87 13.80 -12.59
CA SER A 49 -3.60 14.94 -13.06
C SER A 49 -3.68 15.97 -11.93
N ALA A 50 -3.04 17.11 -12.11
CA ALA A 50 -2.77 18.13 -11.07
C ALA A 50 -4.00 18.83 -10.48
N ASP A 51 -5.21 18.36 -10.82
CA ASP A 51 -6.49 18.94 -10.41
C ASP A 51 -7.41 17.92 -9.72
N PHE A 52 -6.96 16.69 -9.41
CA PHE A 52 -7.84 15.60 -8.97
C PHE A 52 -7.50 15.07 -7.58
N PHE A 53 -8.52 14.56 -6.89
CA PHE A 53 -8.40 13.70 -5.71
C PHE A 53 -9.00 12.33 -6.04
N THR A 54 -8.66 11.30 -5.26
CA THR A 54 -9.25 9.96 -5.42
C THR A 54 -10.40 9.77 -4.44
N LEU A 55 -11.57 9.41 -4.95
CA LEU A 55 -12.68 8.88 -4.18
C LEU A 55 -12.61 7.35 -4.16
N LEU A 56 -12.51 6.77 -2.97
CA LEU A 56 -12.54 5.33 -2.74
C LEU A 56 -13.76 4.99 -1.88
N ILE A 57 -14.60 4.08 -2.36
CA ILE A 57 -15.77 3.58 -1.61
C ILE A 57 -15.63 2.07 -1.49
N THR A 58 -15.61 1.58 -0.27
CA THR A 58 -15.38 0.17 0.00
C THR A 58 -16.35 -0.37 1.03
N ARG A 59 -16.28 -1.69 1.19
CA ARG A 59 -16.95 -2.42 2.24
C ARG A 59 -15.95 -3.35 2.94
N ASP A 60 -16.14 -3.48 4.24
CA ASP A 60 -15.41 -4.37 5.15
C ASP A 60 -13.89 -4.12 5.11
N TYR A 61 -13.49 -2.86 5.36
CA TYR A 61 -12.09 -2.40 5.32
C TYR A 61 -11.38 -2.73 4.00
N GLY A 62 -12.03 -2.36 2.89
CA GLY A 62 -11.46 -2.57 1.55
C GLY A 62 -11.45 -4.01 1.07
N ARG A 63 -12.14 -4.94 1.75
CA ARG A 63 -12.31 -6.31 1.25
C ARG A 63 -13.04 -6.31 -0.09
N THR A 64 -14.00 -5.41 -0.23
CA THR A 64 -14.70 -5.17 -1.48
C THR A 64 -14.58 -3.70 -1.85
N ILE A 65 -14.04 -3.41 -3.04
CA ILE A 65 -14.10 -2.06 -3.62
C ILE A 65 -15.43 -1.93 -4.35
N LEU A 66 -16.22 -0.94 -3.95
CA LEU A 66 -17.55 -0.63 -4.51
C LEU A 66 -17.46 0.47 -5.56
N GLU A 67 -16.53 1.41 -5.38
CA GLU A 67 -16.19 2.47 -6.33
C GLU A 67 -14.73 2.89 -6.11
N GLU A 68 -14.02 3.17 -7.20
CA GLU A 68 -12.80 3.95 -7.19
C GLU A 68 -12.88 4.94 -8.36
N ARG A 69 -12.67 6.23 -8.10
CA ARG A 69 -12.83 7.28 -9.12
C ARG A 69 -11.91 8.45 -8.83
N GLU A 70 -11.29 8.98 -9.88
CA GLU A 70 -10.67 10.32 -9.83
C GLU A 70 -11.74 11.40 -9.98
N VAL A 71 -11.71 12.38 -9.09
CA VAL A 71 -12.69 13.46 -9.03
C VAL A 71 -11.96 14.79 -9.04
N CYS A 72 -12.42 15.74 -9.84
CA CYS A 72 -11.87 17.09 -9.85
C CYS A 72 -11.97 17.69 -8.44
N ALA A 73 -10.87 18.21 -7.93
CA ALA A 73 -10.84 18.95 -6.69
C ALA A 73 -11.47 20.32 -6.93
N GLU A 74 -12.66 20.51 -6.39
CA GLU A 74 -13.40 21.77 -6.42
C GLU A 74 -13.47 22.35 -5.01
N ASN A 75 -13.73 23.66 -4.90
CA ASN A 75 -14.04 24.28 -3.60
C ASN A 75 -15.46 23.91 -3.15
N LYS A 76 -15.69 22.61 -2.89
CA LYS A 76 -16.97 22.00 -2.57
C LYS A 76 -16.79 20.95 -1.50
N ALA A 77 -17.76 20.87 -0.59
CA ALA A 77 -17.75 19.85 0.45
C ALA A 77 -17.89 18.45 -0.15
N VAL A 78 -17.21 17.46 0.46
CA VAL A 78 -17.20 16.07 -0.03
C VAL A 78 -18.61 15.48 -0.14
N LEU A 79 -19.55 15.82 0.76
CA LEU A 79 -20.92 15.33 0.66
C LEU A 79 -21.66 15.88 -0.57
N ASN A 80 -21.44 17.15 -0.91
CA ASN A 80 -22.05 17.74 -2.10
C ASN A 80 -21.47 17.11 -3.38
N ILE A 81 -20.17 16.82 -3.37
CA ILE A 81 -19.52 16.06 -4.45
C ILE A 81 -20.16 14.66 -4.57
N LEU A 82 -20.39 13.95 -3.46
CA LEU A 82 -21.07 12.65 -3.48
C LEU A 82 -22.48 12.74 -4.07
N HIS A 83 -23.25 13.77 -3.73
CA HIS A 83 -24.59 13.98 -4.33
C HIS A 83 -24.56 14.21 -5.84
N GLU A 84 -23.50 14.83 -6.37
CA GLU A 84 -23.33 15.03 -7.81
C GLU A 84 -22.89 13.75 -8.51
N ILE A 85 -22.01 12.97 -7.88
CA ILE A 85 -21.53 11.69 -8.41
C ILE A 85 -22.62 10.63 -8.38
N PHE A 86 -23.47 10.62 -7.35
CA PHE A 86 -24.53 9.64 -7.12
C PHE A 86 -25.90 10.32 -6.90
N PRO A 87 -26.50 10.95 -7.93
CA PRO A 87 -27.76 11.68 -7.78
C PRO A 87 -28.90 10.77 -7.32
N GLY A 88 -29.51 11.09 -6.17
CA GLY A 88 -30.64 10.34 -5.62
C GLY A 88 -30.26 9.04 -4.89
N GLU A 89 -28.96 8.75 -4.76
CA GLU A 89 -28.42 7.52 -4.16
C GLU A 89 -27.66 7.78 -2.84
N ILE A 90 -27.62 9.03 -2.39
CA ILE A 90 -26.99 9.43 -1.12
C ILE A 90 -28.08 9.70 -0.08
N GLU A 91 -27.98 9.03 1.06
CA GLU A 91 -28.88 9.22 2.19
C GLU A 91 -28.16 9.85 3.37
N THR A 92 -28.84 10.80 4.01
CA THR A 92 -28.28 11.56 5.14
C THR A 92 -29.27 11.64 6.31
N ALA A 93 -28.75 11.69 7.53
CA ALA A 93 -29.50 11.89 8.76
C ALA A 93 -29.11 13.20 9.47
N TYR A 94 -29.77 13.50 10.59
CA TYR A 94 -29.46 14.62 11.50
C TYR A 94 -29.34 16.00 10.83
N GLY A 95 -30.26 16.32 9.93
CA GLY A 95 -30.25 17.61 9.23
C GLY A 95 -29.28 17.65 8.03
N GLY A 96 -28.82 16.51 7.55
CA GLY A 96 -28.03 16.38 6.33
C GLY A 96 -26.53 16.23 6.54
N SER A 97 -26.04 16.34 7.77
CA SER A 97 -24.60 16.32 8.08
C SER A 97 -24.01 14.92 8.25
N TYR A 98 -24.86 13.92 8.49
CA TYR A 98 -24.44 12.54 8.71
C TYR A 98 -24.79 11.70 7.51
N LEU A 99 -23.80 11.18 6.80
CA LEU A 99 -24.00 10.22 5.72
C LEU A 99 -24.44 8.87 6.30
N CYS A 100 -25.62 8.39 5.94
CA CYS A 100 -26.15 7.10 6.39
C CYS A 100 -26.46 6.14 5.23
N GLY A 101 -26.19 6.50 3.98
CA GLY A 101 -26.31 5.58 2.86
C GLY A 101 -25.61 6.05 1.60
N ILE A 102 -25.03 5.11 0.87
CA ILE A 102 -24.50 5.30 -0.49
C ILE A 102 -25.02 4.15 -1.34
N LYS A 103 -25.68 4.47 -2.46
CA LYS A 103 -26.35 3.50 -3.34
C LYS A 103 -27.31 2.64 -2.50
N ASP A 104 -27.21 1.32 -2.63
CA ASP A 104 -28.10 0.37 -1.94
C ASP A 104 -27.66 0.04 -0.50
N LEU A 105 -26.51 0.54 -0.05
CA LEU A 105 -25.94 0.23 1.27
C LEU A 105 -26.25 1.34 2.28
N LYS A 106 -27.18 1.03 3.18
CA LYS A 106 -27.63 1.93 4.25
C LYS A 106 -27.03 1.52 5.59
N ALA A 107 -26.82 2.49 6.46
CA ALA A 107 -26.47 2.27 7.85
C ALA A 107 -27.57 1.42 8.51
N THR A 108 -27.15 0.41 9.28
CA THR A 108 -28.05 -0.50 9.99
C THR A 108 -27.60 -0.66 11.42
N ARG A 109 -28.31 -1.49 12.20
CA ARG A 109 -27.86 -1.84 13.55
C ARG A 109 -26.56 -2.63 13.46
N GLY A 110 -25.44 -1.97 13.71
CA GLY A 110 -24.11 -2.56 13.76
C GLY A 110 -23.24 -2.28 12.53
N TYR A 111 -23.77 -1.75 11.43
CA TYR A 111 -22.99 -1.33 10.27
C TYR A 111 -23.19 0.16 10.00
N ASP A 112 -22.11 0.85 9.66
CA ASP A 112 -22.16 2.27 9.32
C ASP A 112 -21.09 2.65 8.30
N TRP A 113 -21.17 3.90 7.82
CA TRP A 113 -20.21 4.50 6.93
C TRP A 113 -19.17 5.30 7.70
N PHE A 114 -17.90 5.00 7.46
CA PHE A 114 -16.76 5.67 8.08
C PHE A 114 -15.98 6.46 7.04
N PHE A 115 -15.67 7.71 7.40
CA PHE A 115 -15.00 8.66 6.54
C PHE A 115 -13.53 8.82 6.94
N TYR A 116 -12.64 8.50 6.01
CA TYR A 116 -11.21 8.65 6.13
C TYR A 116 -10.68 9.61 5.08
N VAL A 117 -9.66 10.39 5.44
CA VAL A 117 -8.89 11.19 4.49
C VAL A 117 -7.43 10.82 4.64
N ASN A 118 -6.82 10.38 3.53
CA ASN A 118 -5.44 9.90 3.51
C ASN A 118 -5.19 8.82 4.57
N GLY A 119 -6.20 7.99 4.84
CA GLY A 119 -6.13 6.91 5.83
C GLY A 119 -6.33 7.36 7.27
N LEU A 120 -6.58 8.64 7.54
CA LEU A 120 -6.88 9.18 8.88
C LEU A 120 -8.38 9.38 9.04
N PHE A 121 -8.93 8.93 10.17
CA PHE A 121 -10.35 9.11 10.45
C PHE A 121 -10.69 10.60 10.58
N ALA A 122 -11.72 11.05 9.88
CA ALA A 122 -12.06 12.47 9.82
C ALA A 122 -12.60 12.97 11.18
N ASP A 123 -12.18 14.18 11.58
CA ASP A 123 -12.66 14.87 12.79
C ASP A 123 -13.82 15.84 12.51
N VAL A 124 -14.18 16.00 11.24
CA VAL A 124 -15.27 16.86 10.78
C VAL A 124 -16.27 16.07 9.94
N GLY A 125 -17.49 16.58 9.85
CA GLY A 125 -18.52 15.98 9.00
C GLY A 125 -18.21 16.16 7.51
N ALA A 126 -18.87 15.35 6.68
CA ALA A 126 -18.71 15.38 5.22
C ALA A 126 -19.18 16.70 4.56
N LEU A 127 -19.96 17.52 5.26
CA LEU A 127 -20.31 18.87 4.83
C LEU A 127 -19.22 19.91 5.10
N ASP A 128 -18.27 19.60 5.98
CA ASP A 128 -17.24 20.53 6.45
C ASP A 128 -15.83 20.16 5.93
N TYR A 129 -15.72 19.09 5.12
CA TYR A 129 -14.48 18.67 4.51
C TYR A 129 -14.45 19.00 3.01
N PHE A 130 -13.39 19.68 2.58
CA PHE A 130 -13.17 20.11 1.20
C PHE A 130 -11.92 19.39 0.68
N PRO A 131 -12.08 18.35 -0.15
CA PRO A 131 -10.95 17.60 -0.68
C PRO A 131 -9.99 18.48 -1.47
N THR A 132 -8.70 18.26 -1.30
CA THR A 132 -7.64 18.92 -2.05
C THR A 132 -6.97 17.96 -3.03
N VAL A 133 -6.28 18.53 -4.01
CA VAL A 133 -5.57 17.76 -5.05
C VAL A 133 -4.64 16.73 -4.41
N GLY A 134 -4.67 15.51 -4.95
CA GLY A 134 -3.84 14.39 -4.51
C GLY A 134 -4.36 13.62 -3.31
N GLU A 135 -5.37 14.13 -2.59
CA GLU A 135 -5.91 13.41 -1.44
C GLU A 135 -6.67 12.14 -1.85
N LYS A 136 -6.69 11.17 -0.94
CA LYS A 136 -7.57 9.98 -0.99
C LYS A 136 -8.68 10.16 0.02
N ILE A 137 -9.88 10.40 -0.48
CA ILE A 137 -11.14 10.44 0.26
C ILE A 137 -11.70 9.03 0.27
N TRP A 138 -11.74 8.41 1.43
CA TRP A 138 -12.12 7.02 1.58
C TRP A 138 -13.35 6.86 2.47
N TRP A 139 -14.42 6.31 1.90
CA TRP A 139 -15.61 5.85 2.61
C TRP A 139 -15.61 4.34 2.71
N ASP A 140 -15.66 3.81 3.93
CA ASP A 140 -15.78 2.37 4.15
C ASP A 140 -17.05 2.04 4.91
N TYR A 141 -17.84 1.12 4.35
CA TYR A 141 -19.00 0.53 5.02
C TYR A 141 -18.56 -0.73 5.75
N HIS A 142 -18.55 -0.69 7.08
CA HIS A 142 -18.14 -1.85 7.87
C HIS A 142 -18.92 -1.97 9.18
N GLN A 143 -18.81 -3.15 9.78
CA GLN A 143 -19.40 -3.41 11.06
C GLN A 143 -18.63 -2.70 12.17
N TRP A 144 -19.34 -2.02 13.07
CA TRP A 144 -18.76 -1.32 14.20
C TRP A 144 -19.32 -1.82 15.53
N GLN A 145 -18.47 -1.77 16.55
CA GLN A 145 -18.88 -1.88 17.95
C GLN A 145 -18.38 -0.66 18.71
N ILE A 146 -19.04 -0.30 19.81
CA ILE A 146 -18.78 0.93 20.60
C ILE A 146 -17.30 1.09 21.02
N GLN A 147 -16.52 0.01 21.07
CA GLN A 147 -15.13 0.00 21.52
C GLN A 147 -14.08 0.09 20.40
N HIS A 148 -14.48 -0.05 19.13
CA HIS A 148 -13.57 -0.05 17.98
C HIS A 148 -13.72 1.23 17.16
N SER A 149 -12.73 2.12 17.23
CA SER A 149 -12.57 3.22 16.29
C SER A 149 -11.13 3.22 15.79
N ALA A 150 -10.90 2.69 14.59
CA ALA A 150 -9.59 2.77 13.96
C ALA A 150 -9.38 4.19 13.43
N ASN A 151 -8.52 4.96 14.09
CA ASN A 151 -8.26 6.36 13.75
C ASN A 151 -7.26 6.54 12.60
N ALA A 152 -6.51 5.49 12.27
CA ALA A 152 -5.58 5.47 11.15
C ALA A 152 -5.59 4.08 10.50
N LEU A 153 -5.47 4.04 9.17
CA LEU A 153 -5.51 2.84 8.35
C LEU A 153 -4.44 2.91 7.26
N ILE A 154 -4.01 1.76 6.76
CA ILE A 154 -2.90 1.69 5.79
C ILE A 154 -3.34 1.87 4.33
N GLY A 155 -4.65 1.78 4.07
CA GLY A 155 -5.22 1.65 2.74
C GLY A 155 -5.02 2.83 1.80
N CYS A 156 -4.61 3.97 2.35
CA CYS A 156 -4.29 5.18 1.60
C CYS A 156 -2.78 5.46 1.51
N TYR A 157 -1.90 4.46 1.67
CA TYR A 157 -0.46 4.67 1.43
C TYR A 157 -0.23 5.30 0.02
N PRO A 158 0.72 6.25 -0.14
CA PRO A 158 1.56 6.92 0.88
C PRO A 158 0.95 8.24 1.42
N GLU A 159 -0.33 8.51 1.17
CA GLU A 159 -0.95 9.83 1.36
C GLU A 159 -0.82 10.46 2.74
N PRO A 160 -0.88 9.74 3.87
CA PRO A 160 -0.73 10.40 5.18
C PRO A 160 0.65 11.06 5.37
N PHE A 161 1.64 10.70 4.55
CA PHE A 161 2.99 11.28 4.54
C PHE A 161 3.17 12.31 3.44
N LEU A 162 2.45 12.16 2.33
CA LEU A 162 2.59 12.99 1.13
C LEU A 162 1.70 14.24 1.20
N HIS A 163 0.40 14.06 1.43
CA HIS A 163 -0.58 15.15 1.47
C HIS A 163 -1.09 15.43 2.90
N GLY A 164 -0.84 14.53 3.85
CA GLY A 164 -1.17 14.74 5.26
C GLY A 164 -2.68 14.78 5.50
N TYR A 165 -3.18 15.80 6.19
CA TYR A 165 -4.62 15.98 6.42
C TYR A 165 -5.00 17.47 6.36
N GLN A 166 -6.03 17.81 5.59
CA GLN A 166 -6.47 19.20 5.39
C GLN A 166 -5.33 20.10 4.87
N GLY A 167 -4.54 19.59 3.92
CA GLY A 167 -3.38 20.29 3.36
C GLY A 167 -2.23 20.55 4.35
N LYS A 168 -2.29 19.98 5.57
CA LYS A 168 -1.21 20.07 6.55
C LYS A 168 -0.35 18.82 6.50
N ILE A 169 0.86 19.00 5.98
CA ILE A 169 1.90 17.99 5.95
C ILE A 169 2.82 18.22 7.15
N LYS A 170 3.23 17.15 7.82
CA LYS A 170 4.14 17.20 8.97
C LYS A 170 5.40 16.39 8.66
N PRO A 171 6.57 16.77 9.22
CA PRO A 171 7.79 16.01 9.07
C PRO A 171 7.59 14.54 9.45
N THR A 172 7.87 13.66 8.50
CA THR A 172 7.81 12.21 8.66
C THR A 172 9.16 11.70 9.15
N LYS A 173 9.16 10.73 10.06
CA LYS A 173 10.39 10.00 10.39
C LYS A 173 10.22 8.50 10.23
N ILE A 174 11.23 7.87 9.66
CA ILE A 174 11.42 6.42 9.73
C ILE A 174 12.27 6.10 10.95
N VAL A 175 11.68 5.41 11.92
CA VAL A 175 12.32 5.00 13.17
C VAL A 175 12.66 3.52 13.05
N TYR A 176 13.93 3.13 13.15
CA TYR A 176 14.32 1.76 12.83
C TYR A 176 15.25 1.12 13.87
N THR A 177 15.11 -0.18 14.09
CA THR A 177 16.10 -0.94 14.86
C THR A 177 17.39 -1.13 14.04
N PRO A 178 18.59 -1.19 14.65
CA PRO A 178 19.84 -1.30 13.90
C PRO A 178 19.90 -2.44 12.88
N THR A 179 19.25 -3.57 13.18
CA THR A 179 19.15 -4.74 12.29
C THR A 179 18.34 -4.47 11.03
N GLN A 180 17.42 -3.49 11.05
CA GLN A 180 16.54 -3.14 9.93
C GLN A 180 16.99 -1.89 9.16
N LYS A 181 18.19 -1.38 9.43
CA LYS A 181 18.71 -0.15 8.80
C LYS A 181 18.64 -0.18 7.27
N ALA A 182 19.06 -1.27 6.63
CA ALA A 182 19.07 -1.35 5.17
C ALA A 182 17.66 -1.13 4.58
N LYS A 183 16.66 -1.86 5.07
CA LYS A 183 15.27 -1.73 4.62
C LYS A 183 14.64 -0.39 4.98
N ALA A 184 15.00 0.17 6.14
CA ALA A 184 14.54 1.50 6.52
C ALA A 184 14.99 2.58 5.53
N PHE A 185 16.24 2.48 5.04
CA PHE A 185 16.77 3.42 4.04
C PHE A 185 16.18 3.15 2.64
N GLU A 186 15.95 1.90 2.25
CA GLU A 186 15.22 1.60 1.01
C GLU A 186 13.80 2.20 1.02
N LEU A 187 13.08 2.07 2.15
CA LEU A 187 11.75 2.68 2.30
C LEU A 187 11.83 4.21 2.34
N LEU A 188 12.87 4.79 2.94
CA LEU A 188 13.12 6.23 2.94
C LEU A 188 13.23 6.75 1.50
N ASP A 189 14.06 6.10 0.69
CA ASP A 189 14.30 6.48 -0.69
C ASP A 189 13.03 6.28 -1.54
N SER A 190 12.27 5.21 -1.29
CA SER A 190 10.98 4.97 -1.93
C SER A 190 9.94 6.05 -1.59
N LEU A 191 9.86 6.51 -0.34
CA LEU A 191 8.92 7.58 0.03
C LEU A 191 9.34 8.93 -0.59
N LYS A 192 10.65 9.19 -0.66
CA LYS A 192 11.17 10.38 -1.36
C LYS A 192 10.87 10.35 -2.85
N SER A 193 11.00 9.20 -3.51
CA SER A 193 10.68 9.07 -4.94
C SER A 193 9.18 9.22 -5.21
N LEU A 194 8.33 8.87 -4.24
CA LEU A 194 6.89 9.13 -4.24
C LEU A 194 6.52 10.60 -3.93
N GLY A 195 7.50 11.47 -3.67
CA GLY A 195 7.30 12.91 -3.48
C GLY A 195 7.22 13.38 -2.03
N VAL A 196 7.42 12.51 -1.04
CA VAL A 196 7.45 12.93 0.37
C VAL A 196 8.69 13.79 0.62
N GLN A 197 8.49 15.08 0.91
CA GLN A 197 9.57 16.06 0.96
C GLN A 197 10.29 16.11 2.33
N GLU A 198 9.54 16.29 3.41
CA GLU A 198 10.10 16.42 4.77
C GLU A 198 10.16 15.05 5.46
N ILE A 199 11.13 14.22 5.07
CA ILE A 199 11.34 12.90 5.65
C ILE A 199 12.81 12.63 6.00
N ASP A 200 13.03 12.12 7.22
CA ASP A 200 14.34 11.68 7.71
C ASP A 200 14.22 10.35 8.46
N SER A 201 15.33 9.84 9.00
CA SER A 201 15.40 8.59 9.73
C SER A 201 16.08 8.74 11.09
N GLU A 202 15.69 7.91 12.05
CA GLU A 202 16.35 7.84 13.36
C GLU A 202 16.40 6.40 13.88
N ILE A 203 17.40 6.11 14.71
CA ILE A 203 17.52 4.78 15.33
C ILE A 203 16.49 4.70 16.46
N PHE A 204 15.77 3.57 16.53
CA PHE A 204 14.83 3.28 17.59
C PHE A 204 15.53 3.20 18.95
N ALA A 205 15.00 3.93 19.92
CA ALA A 205 15.48 3.94 21.30
C ALA A 205 14.37 3.44 22.25
N ALA A 206 14.75 2.90 23.40
CA ALA A 206 13.79 2.30 24.34
C ALA A 206 12.77 3.32 24.88
N GLU A 207 13.20 4.58 25.00
CA GLU A 207 12.42 5.74 25.42
C GLU A 207 11.60 6.37 24.28
N PHE A 208 11.59 5.78 23.09
CA PHE A 208 10.83 6.29 21.95
C PHE A 208 9.37 6.56 22.32
N THR A 209 8.89 7.73 21.96
CA THR A 209 7.48 8.09 22.03
C THR A 209 7.14 8.82 20.75
N PRO A 210 6.03 8.49 20.07
CA PRO A 210 5.64 9.24 18.89
C PRO A 210 5.36 10.69 19.27
N HIS A 211 6.12 11.59 18.67
CA HIS A 211 6.03 13.02 18.88
C HIS A 211 6.19 13.74 17.55
N GLN A 212 5.35 14.75 17.33
CA GLN A 212 5.39 15.71 16.21
C GLN A 212 5.54 15.06 14.82
N GLY A 213 4.41 14.69 14.22
CA GLY A 213 4.30 14.22 12.84
C GLY A 213 4.32 12.70 12.67
N PRO A 214 4.11 12.21 11.45
CA PRO A 214 4.01 10.79 11.15
C PRO A 214 5.29 10.01 11.49
N ARG A 215 5.14 8.79 11.99
CA ARG A 215 6.26 7.90 12.32
C ARG A 215 6.06 6.53 11.70
N LEU A 216 7.06 6.02 10.99
CA LEU A 216 7.10 4.63 10.54
C LEU A 216 8.13 3.89 11.37
N VAL A 217 7.68 3.06 12.32
CA VAL A 217 8.53 2.26 13.20
C VAL A 217 8.81 0.91 12.55
N ILE A 218 10.08 0.59 12.32
CA ILE A 218 10.55 -0.61 11.62
C ILE A 218 11.42 -1.45 12.56
N GLY A 219 11.00 -2.68 12.84
CA GLY A 219 11.74 -3.58 13.74
C GLY A 219 10.96 -4.86 14.02
N LYS A 220 11.66 -5.94 14.39
CA LYS A 220 10.98 -7.15 14.88
C LYS A 220 10.37 -6.85 16.25
N TRP A 221 9.22 -7.46 16.54
CA TRP A 221 8.48 -7.16 17.76
C TRP A 221 9.31 -7.34 19.04
N SER A 222 10.12 -8.38 19.13
CA SER A 222 10.99 -8.64 20.29
C SER A 222 12.00 -7.51 20.60
N ASP A 223 12.36 -6.69 19.61
CA ASP A 223 13.25 -5.55 19.81
C ASP A 223 12.47 -4.29 20.25
N LEU A 224 11.20 -4.22 19.84
CA LEU A 224 10.32 -3.07 20.07
C LEU A 224 9.53 -3.18 21.39
N GLU A 225 9.30 -4.40 21.88
CA GLU A 225 8.40 -4.68 22.99
C GLU A 225 8.89 -4.18 24.36
N ASN A 226 10.14 -3.73 24.47
CA ASN A 226 10.62 -3.08 25.69
C ASN A 226 10.19 -1.61 25.80
N ASN A 227 9.59 -1.06 24.74
CA ASN A 227 9.05 0.29 24.76
C ASN A 227 7.63 0.32 25.36
N ASN A 228 7.44 1.17 26.38
CA ASN A 228 6.18 1.27 27.10
C ASN A 228 5.00 1.69 26.22
N TYR A 229 5.22 2.60 25.27
CA TYR A 229 4.15 3.09 24.39
C TYR A 229 3.69 1.99 23.42
N LEU A 230 4.63 1.30 22.76
CA LEU A 230 4.30 0.20 21.85
C LEU A 230 3.67 -0.98 22.60
N GLN A 231 4.12 -1.27 23.82
CA GLN A 231 3.45 -2.26 24.68
C GLN A 231 2.01 -1.87 24.99
N GLN A 232 1.73 -0.62 25.35
CA GLN A 232 0.36 -0.18 25.60
C GLN A 232 -0.52 -0.30 24.35
N LEU A 233 0.01 0.00 23.16
CA LEU A 233 -0.71 -0.26 21.91
C LEU A 233 -1.00 -1.74 21.72
N ASN A 234 -0.01 -2.60 21.91
CA ASN A 234 -0.13 -4.04 21.76
C ASN A 234 -1.10 -4.66 22.77
N GLN A 235 -1.06 -4.24 24.05
CA GLN A 235 -2.01 -4.68 25.09
C GLN A 235 -3.41 -4.12 24.86
N GLY A 236 -3.50 -2.95 24.22
CA GLY A 236 -4.75 -2.33 23.80
C GLY A 236 -5.31 -2.91 22.50
N PHE A 237 -4.89 -4.10 22.06
CA PHE A 237 -5.31 -4.70 20.77
C PHE A 237 -6.82 -4.69 20.57
N GLN A 238 -7.61 -5.03 21.60
CA GLN A 238 -9.08 -4.99 21.52
C GLN A 238 -9.66 -3.60 21.21
N LYS A 239 -8.90 -2.53 21.34
CA LYS A 239 -9.30 -1.17 20.97
C LYS A 239 -8.58 -0.67 19.72
N ASN A 240 -7.29 -1.00 19.61
CA ASN A 240 -6.34 -0.31 18.74
C ASN A 240 -5.91 -1.14 17.52
N GLY A 241 -6.08 -2.46 17.52
CA GLY A 241 -5.51 -3.28 16.47
C GLY A 241 -6.13 -4.67 16.41
N PHE A 242 -6.50 -5.09 15.21
CA PHE A 242 -7.01 -6.43 14.93
C PHE A 242 -5.92 -7.53 15.06
N LEU A 243 -4.88 -7.28 15.85
CA LEU A 243 -3.74 -8.14 16.10
C LEU A 243 -3.15 -7.93 17.50
N HIS A 244 -2.53 -8.97 18.04
CA HIS A 244 -1.80 -8.94 19.31
C HIS A 244 -0.55 -9.80 19.21
N PHE A 245 0.63 -9.22 19.44
CA PHE A 245 1.87 -9.96 19.58
C PHE A 245 1.93 -10.64 20.95
N THR A 246 2.16 -11.96 20.97
CA THR A 246 2.23 -12.79 22.17
C THR A 246 3.61 -13.42 22.33
N GLY A 247 4.65 -12.63 22.06
CA GLY A 247 6.05 -13.08 22.02
C GLY A 247 6.40 -13.67 20.66
N ALA A 248 6.49 -15.00 20.57
CA ALA A 248 6.87 -15.70 19.34
C ALA A 248 5.69 -15.97 18.37
N SER A 249 4.47 -15.57 18.76
CA SER A 249 3.25 -15.71 17.97
C SER A 249 2.55 -14.38 17.75
N LEU A 250 1.72 -14.32 16.72
CA LEU A 250 0.83 -13.21 16.40
C LEU A 250 -0.61 -13.72 16.39
N HIS A 251 -1.45 -13.19 17.29
CA HIS A 251 -2.88 -13.46 17.27
C HIS A 251 -3.58 -12.44 16.38
N LEU A 252 -4.54 -12.88 15.58
CA LEU A 252 -5.35 -12.05 14.70
C LEU A 252 -6.82 -12.16 15.08
N TYR A 253 -7.49 -11.03 15.03
CA TYR A 253 -8.85 -10.86 15.50
C TYR A 253 -9.76 -10.38 14.37
N ASP A 254 -11.05 -10.69 14.50
CA ASP A 254 -12.07 -10.08 13.67
C ASP A 254 -12.55 -8.74 14.25
N TYR A 255 -13.58 -8.18 13.63
CA TYR A 255 -14.24 -6.94 14.04
C TYR A 255 -15.14 -7.10 15.28
N GLN A 256 -15.32 -8.31 15.83
CA GLN A 256 -15.91 -8.56 17.16
C GLN A 256 -14.85 -8.51 18.26
N GLY A 257 -13.56 -8.55 17.91
CA GLY A 257 -12.49 -8.81 18.87
C GLY A 257 -12.36 -10.29 19.22
N GLU A 258 -12.95 -11.20 18.44
CA GLU A 258 -12.78 -12.65 18.59
C GLU A 258 -11.49 -13.09 17.90
N LYS A 259 -10.71 -13.95 18.57
CA LYS A 259 -9.47 -14.49 18.01
C LYS A 259 -9.81 -15.52 16.94
N LEU A 260 -9.50 -15.23 15.68
CA LEU A 260 -9.73 -16.17 14.57
C LEU A 260 -8.47 -16.91 14.12
N LYS A 261 -7.28 -16.31 14.26
CA LYS A 261 -6.04 -16.93 13.79
C LYS A 261 -4.88 -16.70 14.75
N GLU A 262 -3.93 -17.62 14.74
CA GLU A 262 -2.63 -17.49 15.37
C GLU A 262 -1.56 -17.88 14.34
N LEU A 263 -0.54 -17.05 14.22
CA LEU A 263 0.55 -17.23 13.27
C LEU A 263 1.89 -17.22 14.01
N SER A 264 2.85 -17.99 13.49
CA SER A 264 4.23 -18.03 13.95
C SER A 264 5.17 -18.15 12.75
N GLY A 265 6.48 -18.00 12.96
CA GLY A 265 7.48 -18.08 11.88
C GLY A 265 7.74 -16.74 11.20
N GLU A 266 7.92 -16.73 9.87
CA GLU A 266 8.29 -15.56 9.07
C GLU A 266 7.10 -14.64 8.76
N VAL A 267 6.51 -14.07 9.81
CA VAL A 267 5.35 -13.19 9.76
C VAL A 267 5.75 -11.72 9.80
N GLY A 268 5.26 -10.95 8.84
CA GLY A 268 5.35 -9.49 8.78
C GLY A 268 3.98 -8.83 9.02
N VAL A 269 3.99 -7.58 9.46
CA VAL A 269 2.79 -6.80 9.79
C VAL A 269 2.98 -5.36 9.36
N ILE A 270 1.93 -4.77 8.78
CA ILE A 270 1.81 -3.32 8.62
C ILE A 270 0.46 -2.90 9.19
N VAL A 271 0.48 -2.04 10.20
CA VAL A 271 -0.70 -1.43 10.79
C VAL A 271 -0.42 0.03 11.12
N ALA A 272 -1.47 0.85 11.17
CA ALA A 272 -1.39 2.25 11.53
C ALA A 272 -2.24 2.54 12.77
N PHE A 273 -1.77 3.48 13.59
CA PHE A 273 -2.44 3.93 14.79
C PHE A 273 -2.45 5.45 14.85
N ALA A 274 -3.52 6.02 15.39
CA ALA A 274 -3.64 7.44 15.69
C ALA A 274 -4.35 7.60 17.04
N ALA A 275 -3.93 8.58 17.84
CA ALA A 275 -4.47 8.76 19.18
C ALA A 275 -5.92 9.29 19.15
N LYS A 276 -6.31 9.95 18.06
CA LYS A 276 -7.62 10.56 17.85
C LYS A 276 -7.92 10.72 16.35
N ALA A 277 -9.16 11.09 16.02
CA ALA A 277 -9.52 11.56 14.69
C ALA A 277 -8.63 12.74 14.25
N ALA A 278 -8.34 12.82 12.95
CA ALA A 278 -7.49 13.84 12.33
C ALA A 278 -6.13 14.03 13.00
N ASP A 279 -5.57 12.97 13.59
CA ASP A 279 -4.24 13.04 14.18
C ASP A 279 -3.18 13.16 13.09
N TRP A 280 -2.54 14.33 12.99
CA TRP A 280 -1.46 14.61 12.02
C TRP A 280 -0.15 13.88 12.35
N ALA A 281 -0.15 12.97 13.32
CA ALA A 281 1.00 12.18 13.73
C ALA A 281 0.67 10.68 13.82
N PRO A 282 0.18 10.04 12.74
CA PRO A 282 -0.06 8.61 12.77
C PRO A 282 1.25 7.84 12.98
N LEU A 283 1.17 6.78 13.79
CA LEU A 283 2.23 5.81 13.95
C LEU A 283 1.93 4.58 13.09
N TRP A 284 2.77 4.34 12.08
CA TRP A 284 2.79 3.11 11.32
C TRP A 284 3.79 2.16 11.97
N LEU A 285 3.34 0.95 12.28
CA LEU A 285 4.17 -0.13 12.76
C LEU A 285 4.40 -1.13 11.62
N ILE A 286 5.64 -1.17 11.13
CA ILE A 286 6.12 -2.12 10.12
C ILE A 286 6.99 -3.13 10.86
N SER A 287 6.35 -4.19 11.33
CA SER A 287 6.95 -5.12 12.30
C SER A 287 6.82 -6.56 11.83
N GLY A 288 7.25 -7.50 12.67
CA GLY A 288 7.20 -8.92 12.40
C GLY A 288 7.75 -9.74 13.55
N LEU A 289 7.53 -11.06 13.49
CA LEU A 289 8.05 -12.00 14.49
C LEU A 289 9.56 -12.25 14.34
N ASN A 290 10.12 -11.94 13.17
CA ASN A 290 11.55 -12.00 12.89
C ASN A 290 11.94 -11.01 11.78
N GLU A 291 13.23 -10.91 11.50
CA GLU A 291 13.79 -9.94 10.55
C GLU A 291 13.25 -10.12 9.12
N LYS A 292 13.11 -11.37 8.65
CA LYS A 292 12.53 -11.66 7.34
C LYS A 292 11.06 -11.24 7.22
N GLY A 293 10.29 -11.39 8.30
CA GLY A 293 8.91 -10.90 8.36
C GLY A 293 8.84 -9.39 8.18
N VAL A 294 9.72 -8.65 8.87
CA VAL A 294 9.84 -7.19 8.72
C VAL A 294 10.26 -6.82 7.31
N GLU A 295 11.24 -7.52 6.72
CA GLU A 295 11.68 -7.31 5.34
C GLU A 295 10.55 -7.51 4.33
N LYS A 296 9.73 -8.56 4.49
CA LYS A 296 8.52 -8.79 3.66
C LYS A 296 7.59 -7.58 3.74
N ALA A 297 7.35 -7.05 4.94
CA ALA A 297 6.48 -5.88 5.15
C ALA A 297 7.05 -4.61 4.48
N CYS A 298 8.33 -4.33 4.63
CA CYS A 298 8.99 -3.20 3.94
C CYS A 298 8.91 -3.37 2.42
N ASN A 299 9.22 -4.56 1.90
CA ASN A 299 9.19 -4.85 0.47
C ASN A 299 7.80 -4.67 -0.13
N LEU A 300 6.72 -4.94 0.61
CA LEU A 300 5.36 -4.72 0.17
C LEU A 300 5.10 -3.23 -0.08
N LEU A 301 5.52 -2.35 0.83
CA LEU A 301 5.37 -0.89 0.66
C LEU A 301 6.25 -0.33 -0.46
N ILE A 302 7.48 -0.84 -0.60
CA ILE A 302 8.44 -0.37 -1.59
C ILE A 302 8.05 -0.80 -3.00
N ASN A 303 7.66 -2.07 -3.18
CA ASN A 303 7.58 -2.68 -4.51
C ASN A 303 6.15 -2.88 -5.01
N THR A 304 5.20 -3.15 -4.12
CA THR A 304 3.81 -3.47 -4.51
C THR A 304 2.77 -2.86 -3.55
N PRO A 305 2.82 -1.54 -3.27
CA PRO A 305 1.92 -0.91 -2.30
C PRO A 305 0.45 -0.95 -2.75
N GLU A 306 0.16 -1.12 -4.03
CA GLU A 306 -1.20 -1.23 -4.56
C GLU A 306 -1.99 -2.41 -3.99
N LYS A 307 -1.30 -3.46 -3.50
CA LYS A 307 -1.92 -4.65 -2.91
C LYS A 307 -2.65 -4.40 -1.59
N ILE A 308 -2.35 -3.30 -0.91
CA ILE A 308 -2.99 -2.92 0.36
C ILE A 308 -4.03 -1.81 0.20
N LYS A 309 -4.39 -1.43 -1.04
CA LYS A 309 -5.35 -0.36 -1.31
C LYS A 309 -6.66 -0.60 -0.55
N GLY A 310 -7.09 0.39 0.22
CA GLY A 310 -8.30 0.34 1.03
C GLY A 310 -8.23 -0.61 2.23
N TRP A 311 -7.10 -1.22 2.56
CA TRP A 311 -7.03 -2.15 3.70
C TRP A 311 -6.78 -1.41 5.01
N GLY A 312 -7.37 -1.93 6.10
CA GLY A 312 -7.14 -1.36 7.43
C GLY A 312 -5.75 -1.66 7.98
N GLY A 313 -5.31 -2.90 7.78
CA GLY A 313 -3.97 -3.39 8.08
C GLY A 313 -3.65 -4.61 7.21
N VAL A 314 -2.41 -5.09 7.26
CA VAL A 314 -2.02 -6.31 6.57
C VAL A 314 -1.05 -7.15 7.38
N VAL A 315 -1.20 -8.47 7.24
CA VAL A 315 -0.27 -9.48 7.73
C VAL A 315 0.30 -10.23 6.54
N LEU A 316 1.61 -10.41 6.52
CA LEU A 316 2.36 -11.14 5.50
C LEU A 316 2.91 -12.41 6.12
N PHE A 317 2.79 -13.53 5.43
CA PHE A 317 3.31 -14.84 5.85
C PHE A 317 3.60 -15.66 4.59
N ASP A 318 4.14 -16.87 4.74
CA ASP A 318 4.66 -17.65 3.61
C ASP A 318 3.62 -17.91 2.51
N ASP A 319 2.35 -18.09 2.88
CA ASP A 319 1.26 -18.37 1.95
C ASP A 319 0.51 -17.11 1.45
N GLY A 320 1.01 -15.89 1.73
CA GLY A 320 0.51 -14.66 1.12
C GLY A 320 0.16 -13.54 2.12
N LEU A 321 -0.91 -12.82 1.80
CA LEU A 321 -1.36 -11.62 2.52
C LEU A 321 -2.73 -11.84 3.16
N LEU A 322 -2.92 -11.33 4.36
CA LEU A 322 -4.22 -11.22 5.02
C LEU A 322 -4.50 -9.75 5.36
N SER A 323 -5.61 -9.24 4.85
CA SER A 323 -6.15 -7.93 5.26
C SER A 323 -6.65 -8.00 6.70
N LEU A 324 -6.54 -6.89 7.43
CA LEU A 324 -7.09 -6.71 8.76
C LEU A 324 -8.20 -5.66 8.76
N PRO A 325 -9.29 -5.84 9.54
CA PRO A 325 -9.60 -7.01 10.38
C PRO A 325 -9.81 -8.29 9.59
N LEU A 326 -9.77 -9.43 10.29
CA LEU A 326 -10.28 -10.67 9.72
C LEU A 326 -11.81 -10.61 9.62
N LEU A 327 -12.37 -11.27 8.61
CA LEU A 327 -13.80 -11.48 8.47
C LEU A 327 -14.11 -12.93 8.87
N ASN A 328 -15.12 -13.11 9.70
CA ASN A 328 -15.65 -14.40 10.10
C ASN A 328 -16.57 -14.99 9.01
#